data_AF-A0A1F6KIN1-F1
#
_entry.id   AF-A0A1F6KIN1-F1
#
_cell.length_a   1.000
_cell.length_b   1.000
_cell.length_c   1.000
_cell.angle_alpha   90.00
_cell.angle_beta   90.00
_cell.angle_gamma   90.00
#
_symmetry.space_group_name_H-M   'P 1'
#
loop_
_entity.id
_entity.type
_entity.pdbx_description
1 polymer ?
#
loop_
_entity_poly.entity_id
_entity_poly.type
_entity_poly.pdbx_seq_one_letter_code
_entity_poly.pdbx_strand_id
1 'polypeptide(L)'
;MTESNTDVPPQERVDSLSSFKNANENRDYDVYTELMDAALEAKKRSMFPHFGDIQDGDVIVDAGSGTGIMAEAAAQDFRAARVYALDISHELMERAAEEQALTHIVFGDAAEQNFPDNSVDVKYFSTVGHEIESFGGEGRMKDAVSATYKELKPGGRIVIRDFAKPEITGPIYMQILSKVGTDNIEEATTGGVLDYNLLSTKALFLRFHQEFRGGNAFGFEMVDIDGTEYIKLDPEWAHEFYLRKDYTGNWRQEINEKYTYWTPSQARETLEASGYDDVEVIPDPNGYILENRLRGKIALFKKNGDAELSQIDFPPTHMVVVGIKPKDNLVEKEPTGGIDYDALKKTIKYDEGSRILTVDGHEFRVHPEKQIPTGTKKNVYFLEGEPGKVLKVVRKDGLNDHNMFKAMYQSIVREHLLISHHIPHMKILEIDPSGPPYRYFIQERVAEDSVSAADLIRQGKLSEEDIKQMAEYISAFELEKKWQLDTNPFNWYRVTNDDGTAQMTYIDGKVYKYDDDWEFRKIGLLQWIDPSYVEGGNTHTARIPKKTKYNQLKEDWANDNSEQVLWWKKYLSQLLQPNPKIN
;
A
#
# COMPACT_ATOMS: atom_id res chain seq x y z
N MET A 1 19.74 -45.40 26.80
CA MET A 1 19.60 -43.94 26.84
C MET A 1 20.13 -43.44 25.50
N THR A 2 19.39 -43.64 24.40
CA THR A 2 18.33 -42.77 23.84
C THR A 2 18.82 -41.37 23.55
N GLU A 3 19.21 -41.13 22.29
CA GLU A 3 18.70 -40.00 21.51
C GLU A 3 18.82 -40.36 20.02
N SER A 4 17.66 -40.45 19.38
CA SER A 4 17.46 -40.72 17.97
C SER A 4 17.47 -39.39 17.21
N ASN A 5 18.54 -39.12 16.46
CA ASN A 5 18.51 -38.15 15.38
C ASN A 5 17.80 -38.81 14.19
N THR A 6 16.54 -38.44 13.97
CA THR A 6 15.88 -38.66 12.68
C THR A 6 16.23 -37.48 11.78
N ASP A 7 17.16 -37.71 10.86
CA ASP A 7 17.38 -36.85 9.70
C ASP A 7 16.09 -36.79 8.86
N VAL A 8 15.39 -35.66 8.92
CA VAL A 8 14.37 -35.30 7.94
C VAL A 8 15.12 -34.59 6.79
N PRO A 9 15.03 -35.07 5.54
CA PRO A 9 15.73 -34.44 4.43
C PRO A 9 15.15 -33.05 4.15
N PRO A 10 15.97 -32.09 3.65
CA PRO A 10 15.48 -30.77 3.27
C PRO A 10 14.44 -30.91 2.16
N GLN A 11 13.21 -30.43 2.41
CA GLN A 11 12.18 -30.29 1.39
C GLN A 11 12.75 -29.50 0.19
N GLU A 12 12.72 -30.06 -1.01
CA GLU A 12 13.06 -29.33 -2.23
C GLU A 12 12.16 -28.08 -2.32
N ARG A 13 12.76 -26.89 -2.24
CA ARG A 13 12.03 -25.65 -2.53
C ARG A 13 11.69 -25.65 -4.01
N VAL A 14 10.43 -25.97 -4.31
CA VAL A 14 9.84 -25.78 -5.64
C VAL A 14 10.00 -24.30 -6.02
N ASP A 15 10.56 -24.04 -7.20
CA ASP A 15 10.62 -22.69 -7.78
C ASP A 15 9.17 -22.22 -8.05
N SER A 16 8.65 -21.43 -7.10
CA SER A 16 7.25 -20.97 -7.09
C SER A 16 6.96 -20.05 -8.26
N LEU A 17 7.96 -19.30 -8.75
CA LEU A 17 7.80 -18.36 -9.84
C LEU A 17 7.49 -19.07 -11.16
N SER A 18 8.24 -20.13 -11.47
CA SER A 18 8.01 -20.92 -12.69
C SER A 18 6.70 -21.72 -12.62
N SER A 19 6.36 -22.23 -11.44
CA SER A 19 5.10 -22.96 -11.21
C SER A 19 3.87 -22.05 -11.37
N PHE A 20 3.93 -20.83 -10.84
CA PHE A 20 2.86 -19.83 -10.96
C PHE A 20 2.72 -19.33 -12.41
N LYS A 21 3.84 -19.04 -13.10
CA LYS A 21 3.80 -18.61 -14.52
C LYS A 21 3.15 -19.65 -15.42
N ASN A 22 3.53 -20.93 -15.29
CA ASN A 22 2.95 -22.02 -16.08
C ASN A 22 1.43 -22.18 -15.86
N ALA A 23 0.93 -21.88 -14.66
CA ALA A 23 -0.49 -21.97 -14.35
C ALA A 23 -1.32 -20.86 -15.04
N ASN A 24 -0.72 -19.71 -15.34
CA ASN A 24 -1.42 -18.51 -15.81
C ASN A 24 -1.27 -18.21 -17.33
N GLU A 25 -0.50 -19.00 -18.09
CA GLU A 25 -0.20 -18.74 -19.52
C GLU A 25 -1.41 -18.60 -20.47
N ASN A 26 -2.64 -18.96 -20.07
CA ASN A 26 -3.81 -18.99 -20.96
C ASN A 26 -5.15 -18.56 -20.28
N ARG A 27 -5.15 -17.68 -19.26
CA ARG A 27 -6.41 -17.19 -18.67
C ARG A 27 -7.08 -16.19 -19.63
N ASP A 28 -8.35 -16.43 -19.98
CA ASP A 28 -9.17 -15.49 -20.76
C ASP A 28 -9.89 -14.53 -19.79
N TYR A 29 -9.51 -13.26 -19.82
CA TYR A 29 -10.00 -12.22 -18.91
C TYR A 29 -11.17 -11.39 -19.49
N ASP A 30 -11.59 -11.65 -20.73
CA ASP A 30 -12.57 -10.83 -21.43
C ASP A 30 -14.03 -11.29 -21.17
N VAL A 31 -14.50 -11.23 -19.92
CA VAL A 31 -15.95 -11.33 -19.62
C VAL A 31 -16.38 -10.40 -18.45
N TYR A 32 -17.14 -9.37 -18.83
CA TYR A 32 -18.19 -8.64 -18.07
C TYR A 32 -17.77 -7.63 -16.98
N THR A 33 -17.70 -6.36 -17.37
CA THR A 33 -17.36 -5.20 -16.54
C THR A 33 -18.28 -5.02 -15.31
N GLU A 34 -19.61 -5.21 -15.45
CA GLU A 34 -20.56 -5.00 -14.35
C GLU A 34 -20.46 -6.06 -13.23
N LEU A 35 -20.10 -7.31 -13.58
CA LEU A 35 -19.90 -8.38 -12.60
C LEU A 35 -18.57 -8.20 -11.86
N MET A 36 -17.54 -7.69 -12.55
CA MET A 36 -16.27 -7.33 -11.94
C MET A 36 -16.43 -6.16 -10.96
N ASP A 37 -17.20 -5.13 -11.33
CA ASP A 37 -17.48 -3.98 -10.44
C ASP A 37 -18.27 -4.41 -9.19
N ALA A 38 -19.29 -5.26 -9.35
CA ALA A 38 -20.05 -5.79 -8.22
C ALA A 38 -19.20 -6.69 -7.31
N ALA A 39 -18.32 -7.51 -7.88
CA ALA A 39 -17.38 -8.34 -7.13
C ALA A 39 -16.35 -7.50 -6.37
N LEU A 40 -15.84 -6.43 -7.00
CA LEU A 40 -14.95 -5.46 -6.37
C LEU A 40 -15.62 -4.79 -5.18
N GLU A 41 -16.83 -4.25 -5.34
CA GLU A 41 -17.57 -3.59 -4.27
C GLU A 41 -17.92 -4.55 -3.11
N ALA A 42 -18.23 -5.81 -3.41
CA ALA A 42 -18.43 -6.83 -2.37
C ALA A 42 -17.13 -7.08 -1.57
N LYS A 43 -16.00 -7.24 -2.26
CA LYS A 43 -14.68 -7.41 -1.63
C LYS A 43 -14.33 -6.20 -0.74
N LYS A 44 -14.46 -4.97 -1.25
CA LYS A 44 -14.24 -3.74 -0.48
C LYS A 44 -15.09 -3.71 0.78
N ARG A 45 -16.40 -3.97 0.67
CA ARG A 45 -17.32 -3.99 1.81
C ARG A 45 -16.93 -5.02 2.87
N SER A 46 -16.41 -6.17 2.44
CA SER A 46 -16.00 -7.24 3.36
C SER A 46 -14.65 -6.98 4.03
N MET A 47 -13.73 -6.21 3.42
CA MET A 47 -12.35 -6.09 3.89
C MET A 47 -12.01 -4.73 4.49
N PHE A 48 -12.37 -3.64 3.81
CA PHE A 48 -11.93 -2.29 4.15
C PHE A 48 -12.39 -1.82 5.55
N PRO A 49 -13.56 -2.21 6.07
CA PRO A 49 -13.94 -1.89 7.45
C PRO A 49 -12.96 -2.42 8.51
N HIS A 50 -12.18 -3.46 8.18
CA HIS A 50 -11.23 -4.09 9.09
C HIS A 50 -9.82 -3.46 9.04
N PHE A 51 -9.61 -2.45 8.20
CA PHE A 51 -8.32 -1.74 8.14
C PHE A 51 -8.10 -0.86 9.37
N GLY A 52 -9.18 -0.51 10.07
CA GLY A 52 -9.19 0.39 11.22
C GLY A 52 -9.00 1.85 10.82
N ASP A 53 -8.61 2.68 11.79
CA ASP A 53 -8.47 4.13 11.58
C ASP A 53 -7.18 4.48 10.84
N ILE A 54 -7.23 4.42 9.51
CA ILE A 54 -6.12 4.79 8.62
C ILE A 54 -5.81 6.29 8.72
N GLN A 55 -4.56 6.62 9.00
CA GLN A 55 -4.03 7.97 9.15
C GLN A 55 -3.20 8.43 7.94
N ASP A 56 -2.88 9.72 7.88
CA ASP A 56 -2.07 10.28 6.80
C ASP A 56 -0.61 9.79 6.85
N GLY A 57 -0.19 9.12 5.78
CA GLY A 57 1.13 8.51 5.62
C GLY A 57 1.21 7.04 6.03
N ASP A 58 0.11 6.46 6.53
CA ASP A 58 0.01 5.03 6.81
C ASP A 58 0.23 4.22 5.53
N VAL A 59 0.70 3.00 5.68
CA VAL A 59 1.08 2.10 4.60
C VAL A 59 0.08 0.97 4.53
N ILE A 60 -0.57 0.85 3.38
CA ILE A 60 -1.48 -0.26 3.04
C ILE A 60 -0.82 -1.09 1.95
N VAL A 61 -0.82 -2.41 2.09
CA VAL A 61 -0.26 -3.34 1.11
C VAL A 61 -1.35 -4.32 0.67
N ASP A 62 -1.65 -4.35 -0.63
CA ASP A 62 -2.41 -5.41 -1.28
C ASP A 62 -1.42 -6.51 -1.71
N ALA A 63 -1.44 -7.65 -1.04
CA ALA A 63 -0.49 -8.74 -1.25
C ALA A 63 -1.11 -9.81 -2.15
N GLY A 64 -0.48 -10.08 -3.30
CA GLY A 64 -1.06 -10.88 -4.37
C GLY A 64 -2.11 -10.09 -5.16
N SER A 65 -1.76 -8.85 -5.54
CA SER A 65 -2.73 -7.87 -6.07
C SER A 65 -3.21 -8.14 -7.51
N GLY A 66 -2.58 -9.08 -8.24
CA GLY A 66 -2.92 -9.46 -9.61
C GLY A 66 -2.93 -8.27 -10.57
N THR A 67 -4.11 -7.84 -11.02
CA THR A 67 -4.26 -6.66 -11.88
C THR A 67 -4.22 -5.32 -11.13
N GLY A 68 -4.08 -5.32 -9.80
CA GLY A 68 -4.00 -4.13 -8.96
C GLY A 68 -5.34 -3.41 -8.71
N ILE A 69 -6.48 -3.97 -9.16
CA ILE A 69 -7.80 -3.33 -9.02
C ILE A 69 -8.17 -3.06 -7.55
N MET A 70 -7.90 -4.02 -6.66
CA MET A 70 -8.18 -3.86 -5.23
C MET A 70 -7.27 -2.81 -4.60
N ALA A 71 -5.97 -2.85 -4.89
CA ALA A 71 -5.02 -1.83 -4.49
C ALA A 71 -5.46 -0.42 -4.94
N GLU A 72 -5.90 -0.26 -6.19
CA GLU A 72 -6.40 1.02 -6.71
C GLU A 72 -7.64 1.50 -5.96
N ALA A 73 -8.58 0.59 -5.69
CA ALA A 73 -9.76 0.91 -4.88
C ALA A 73 -9.35 1.35 -3.46
N ALA A 74 -8.37 0.68 -2.85
CA ALA A 74 -7.84 1.08 -1.55
C ALA A 74 -7.17 2.47 -1.62
N ALA A 75 -6.41 2.78 -2.67
CA ALA A 75 -5.81 4.10 -2.86
C ALA A 75 -6.86 5.21 -3.05
N GLN A 76 -8.00 4.89 -3.69
CA GLN A 76 -9.11 5.82 -3.89
C GLN A 76 -9.89 6.11 -2.61
N ASP A 77 -10.16 5.07 -1.80
CA ASP A 77 -10.93 5.16 -0.56
C ASP A 77 -10.08 5.67 0.62
N PHE A 78 -8.79 5.30 0.65
CA PHE A 78 -7.83 5.68 1.69
C PHE A 78 -6.76 6.64 1.16
N ARG A 79 -7.17 7.78 0.58
CA ARG A 79 -6.27 8.77 -0.09
C ARG A 79 -5.16 9.36 0.80
N ALA A 80 -5.27 9.19 2.11
CA ALA A 80 -4.28 9.63 3.08
C ALA A 80 -3.14 8.61 3.26
N ALA A 81 -3.38 7.34 2.91
CA ALA A 81 -2.40 6.28 2.97
C ALA A 81 -1.56 6.19 1.69
N ARG A 82 -0.38 5.60 1.81
CA ARG A 82 0.42 5.10 0.68
C ARG A 82 0.04 3.65 0.44
N VAL A 83 -0.45 3.35 -0.75
CA VAL A 83 -0.92 2.01 -1.10
C VAL A 83 0.07 1.34 -2.03
N TYR A 84 0.48 0.13 -1.67
CA TYR A 84 1.39 -0.70 -2.46
C TYR A 84 0.65 -1.92 -2.99
N ALA A 85 0.82 -2.20 -4.28
CA ALA A 85 0.36 -3.40 -4.96
C ALA A 85 1.55 -4.37 -5.07
N LEU A 86 1.54 -5.42 -4.26
CA LEU A 86 2.59 -6.44 -4.22
C LEU A 86 2.13 -7.66 -5.03
N ASP A 87 2.91 -8.07 -6.04
CA ASP A 87 2.64 -9.30 -6.79
C ASP A 87 3.91 -9.94 -7.37
N ILE A 88 3.83 -11.24 -7.65
CA ILE A 88 4.92 -12.05 -8.23
C ILE A 88 4.86 -12.08 -9.77
N SER A 89 3.74 -11.63 -10.35
CA SER A 89 3.48 -11.59 -11.79
C SER A 89 3.85 -10.22 -12.41
N HIS A 90 4.07 -10.21 -13.73
CA HIS A 90 4.34 -8.98 -14.48
C HIS A 90 3.05 -8.28 -14.94
N GLU A 91 1.86 -8.80 -14.67
CA GLU A 91 0.58 -8.25 -15.16
C GLU A 91 0.32 -6.84 -14.60
N LEU A 92 0.75 -6.56 -13.36
CA LEU A 92 0.75 -5.20 -12.80
C LEU A 92 1.56 -4.20 -13.64
N MET A 93 2.68 -4.65 -14.23
CA MET A 93 3.59 -3.78 -14.99
C MET A 93 2.95 -3.29 -16.29
N GLU A 94 2.08 -4.10 -16.90
CA GLU A 94 1.33 -3.71 -18.11
C GLU A 94 0.33 -2.59 -17.78
N ARG A 95 -0.38 -2.69 -16.67
CA ARG A 95 -1.31 -1.66 -16.20
C ARG A 95 -0.60 -0.40 -15.67
N ALA A 96 0.56 -0.55 -15.05
CA ALA A 96 1.43 0.57 -14.65
C ALA A 96 1.94 1.38 -15.83
N ALA A 97 2.25 0.68 -16.93
CA ALA A 97 2.75 1.28 -18.17
C ALA A 97 1.72 2.20 -18.83
N GLU A 98 0.44 2.06 -18.51
CA GLU A 98 -0.65 2.92 -18.99
C GLU A 98 -0.82 4.23 -18.18
N GLU A 99 0.07 4.52 -17.22
CA GLU A 99 0.19 5.80 -16.48
C GLU A 99 -1.04 6.24 -15.65
N GLN A 100 -1.87 5.32 -15.17
CA GLN A 100 -3.10 5.65 -14.41
C GLN A 100 -3.17 5.13 -12.96
N ALA A 101 -2.15 4.45 -12.46
CA ALA A 101 -2.17 3.84 -11.13
C ALA A 101 -1.94 4.86 -9.99
N LEU A 102 -2.81 4.87 -8.99
CA LEU A 102 -2.64 5.58 -7.70
C LEU A 102 -1.75 4.80 -6.72
N THR A 103 -1.41 3.56 -7.06
CA THR A 103 -0.66 2.62 -6.23
C THR A 103 0.82 2.53 -6.62
N HIS A 104 1.64 2.13 -5.65
CA HIS A 104 3.05 1.81 -5.85
C HIS A 104 3.23 0.32 -6.10
N ILE A 105 3.88 -0.08 -7.19
CA ILE A 105 4.01 -1.50 -7.54
C ILE A 105 5.27 -2.07 -6.94
N VAL A 106 5.13 -3.21 -6.27
CA VAL A 106 6.23 -3.98 -5.69
C VAL A 106 6.21 -5.37 -6.31
N PHE A 107 7.33 -5.75 -6.94
CA PHE A 107 7.50 -7.10 -7.46
C PHE A 107 8.11 -8.01 -6.39
N GLY A 108 7.40 -9.05 -5.99
CA GLY A 108 7.89 -9.98 -4.97
C GLY A 108 6.90 -11.09 -4.60
N ASP A 109 7.42 -12.15 -3.97
CA ASP A 109 6.61 -13.25 -3.45
C ASP A 109 5.90 -12.80 -2.17
N ALA A 110 4.57 -12.82 -2.15
CA ALA A 110 3.77 -12.40 -1.00
C ALA A 110 3.96 -13.29 0.25
N ALA A 111 4.51 -14.50 0.08
CA ALA A 111 4.91 -15.38 1.17
C ALA A 111 6.25 -14.99 1.82
N GLU A 112 6.98 -14.06 1.21
CA GLU A 112 8.25 -13.54 1.72
C GLU A 112 8.12 -12.12 2.29
N GLN A 113 9.16 -11.69 3.00
CA GLN A 113 9.25 -10.34 3.51
C GLN A 113 9.73 -9.39 2.41
N ASN A 114 8.87 -8.45 2.03
CA ASN A 114 9.08 -7.46 0.98
C ASN A 114 9.21 -6.04 1.53
N PHE A 115 8.81 -5.82 2.78
CA PHE A 115 8.88 -4.53 3.45
C PHE A 115 9.77 -4.60 4.71
N PRO A 116 10.36 -3.47 5.15
CA PRO A 116 11.11 -3.43 6.40
C PRO A 116 10.24 -3.81 7.61
N ASP A 117 10.88 -4.31 8.66
CA ASP A 117 10.21 -4.57 9.93
C ASP A 117 9.46 -3.32 10.44
N ASN A 118 8.26 -3.53 10.96
CA ASN A 118 7.45 -2.47 11.58
C ASN A 118 7.24 -1.23 10.69
N SER A 119 6.94 -1.44 9.41
CA SER A 119 6.75 -0.36 8.43
C SER A 119 5.35 -0.30 7.83
N VAL A 120 4.56 -1.37 7.94
CA VAL A 120 3.22 -1.50 7.34
C VAL A 120 2.12 -1.33 8.40
N ASP A 121 1.07 -0.59 8.08
CA ASP A 121 -0.08 -0.40 8.98
C ASP A 121 -1.16 -1.45 8.70
N VAL A 122 -1.40 -1.76 7.42
CA VAL A 122 -2.31 -2.83 6.99
C VAL A 122 -1.71 -3.60 5.83
N LYS A 123 -1.67 -4.94 5.92
CA LYS A 123 -1.38 -5.82 4.79
C LYS A 123 -2.54 -6.77 4.61
N TYR A 124 -3.10 -6.82 3.40
CA TYR A 124 -4.27 -7.63 3.12
C TYR A 124 -4.09 -8.54 1.92
N PHE A 125 -4.80 -9.67 1.94
CA PHE A 125 -4.77 -10.71 0.91
C PHE A 125 -6.20 -10.91 0.41
N SER A 126 -6.47 -10.54 -0.85
CA SER A 126 -7.83 -10.53 -1.40
C SER A 126 -8.03 -11.68 -2.42
N THR A 127 -8.40 -12.86 -1.92
CA THR A 127 -8.72 -14.05 -2.73
C THR A 127 -7.50 -14.54 -3.51
N VAL A 128 -6.40 -14.74 -2.81
CA VAL A 128 -5.09 -15.15 -3.36
C VAL A 128 -4.33 -16.14 -2.46
N GLY A 129 -4.76 -16.32 -1.21
CA GLY A 129 -4.16 -17.27 -0.28
C GLY A 129 -4.23 -18.71 -0.78
N HIS A 130 -5.30 -19.09 -1.47
CA HIS A 130 -5.41 -20.40 -2.11
C HIS A 130 -4.41 -20.61 -3.26
N GLU A 131 -4.05 -19.55 -4.01
CA GLU A 131 -3.01 -19.61 -5.05
C GLU A 131 -1.63 -19.73 -4.40
N ILE A 132 -1.36 -18.94 -3.35
CA ILE A 132 -0.12 -19.01 -2.56
C ILE A 132 0.11 -20.43 -2.03
N GLU A 133 -0.94 -21.05 -1.47
CA GLU A 133 -0.87 -22.42 -0.95
C GLU A 133 -0.74 -23.46 -2.07
N SER A 134 -1.54 -23.34 -3.15
CA SER A 134 -1.58 -24.34 -4.23
C SER A 134 -0.28 -24.40 -5.04
N PHE A 135 0.31 -23.25 -5.34
CA PHE A 135 1.48 -23.14 -6.22
C PHE A 135 2.80 -22.96 -5.46
N GLY A 136 2.76 -22.37 -4.27
CA GLY A 136 3.93 -22.28 -3.41
C GLY A 136 4.26 -23.60 -2.70
N GLY A 137 3.25 -24.43 -2.46
CA GLY A 137 3.35 -25.63 -1.64
C GLY A 137 2.68 -25.48 -0.26
N GLU A 138 2.45 -26.62 0.39
CA GLU A 138 1.77 -26.68 1.68
C GLU A 138 2.49 -25.85 2.76
N GLY A 139 1.73 -25.00 3.45
CA GLY A 139 2.22 -24.11 4.49
C GLY A 139 2.65 -22.72 4.01
N ARG A 140 2.65 -22.44 2.70
CA ARG A 140 3.09 -21.12 2.19
C ARG A 140 2.22 -19.97 2.65
N MET A 141 0.92 -20.18 2.82
CA MET A 141 0.08 -19.12 3.35
C MET A 141 0.41 -18.82 4.83
N LYS A 142 0.91 -19.81 5.58
CA LYS A 142 1.44 -19.60 6.93
C LYS A 142 2.76 -18.82 6.92
N ASP A 143 3.62 -19.05 5.93
CA ASP A 143 4.83 -18.24 5.72
C ASP A 143 4.46 -16.78 5.42
N ALA A 144 3.45 -16.55 4.57
CA ALA A 144 2.90 -15.22 4.27
C ALA A 144 2.38 -14.49 5.51
N VAL A 145 1.64 -15.19 6.38
CA VAL A 145 1.17 -14.66 7.67
C VAL A 145 2.35 -14.27 8.57
N SER A 146 3.41 -15.08 8.58
CA SER A 146 4.62 -14.85 9.40
C SER A 146 5.50 -13.72 8.87
N ALA A 147 5.66 -13.60 7.54
CA ALA A 147 6.33 -12.48 6.91
C ALA A 147 5.60 -11.16 7.17
N THR A 148 4.27 -11.17 7.01
CA THR A 148 3.39 -10.03 7.30
C THR A 148 3.53 -9.60 8.76
N TYR A 149 3.65 -10.53 9.71
CA TYR A 149 3.80 -10.19 11.13
C TYR A 149 5.06 -9.35 11.38
N LYS A 150 6.17 -9.63 10.68
CA LYS A 150 7.42 -8.85 10.80
C LYS A 150 7.25 -7.44 10.24
N GLU A 151 6.63 -7.33 9.07
CA GLU A 151 6.43 -6.08 8.35
C GLU A 151 5.46 -5.12 9.06
N LEU A 152 4.44 -5.66 9.72
CA LEU A 152 3.45 -4.85 10.41
C LEU A 152 4.07 -4.09 11.59
N LYS A 153 3.70 -2.83 11.73
CA LYS A 153 3.93 -2.05 12.96
C LYS A 153 3.20 -2.70 14.14
N PRO A 154 3.64 -2.48 15.38
CA PRO A 154 2.82 -2.80 16.56
C PRO A 154 1.45 -2.11 16.45
N GLY A 155 0.37 -2.87 16.59
CA GLY A 155 -1.01 -2.42 16.34
C GLY A 155 -1.46 -2.42 14.87
N GLY A 156 -0.58 -2.77 13.93
CA GLY A 156 -0.90 -2.98 12.53
C GLY A 156 -1.73 -4.24 12.31
N ARG A 157 -2.43 -4.32 11.17
CA ARG A 157 -3.44 -5.35 10.91
C ARG A 157 -3.11 -6.21 9.70
N ILE A 158 -3.34 -7.50 9.84
CA ILE A 158 -3.47 -8.42 8.71
C ILE A 158 -4.96 -8.64 8.41
N VAL A 159 -5.35 -8.60 7.14
CA VAL A 159 -6.73 -8.91 6.70
C VAL A 159 -6.69 -9.89 5.53
N ILE A 160 -7.20 -11.10 5.70
CA ILE A 160 -7.23 -12.12 4.66
C ILE A 160 -8.68 -12.38 4.29
N ARG A 161 -9.03 -12.31 3.01
CA ARG A 161 -10.32 -12.76 2.51
C ARG A 161 -10.11 -13.88 1.52
N ASP A 162 -10.54 -15.09 1.85
CA ASP A 162 -10.40 -16.24 0.96
C ASP A 162 -11.50 -17.29 1.17
N PHE A 163 -11.50 -18.35 0.37
CA PHE A 163 -12.43 -19.46 0.47
C PHE A 163 -12.32 -20.16 1.84
N ALA A 164 -13.47 -20.45 2.45
CA ALA A 164 -13.53 -21.10 3.74
C ALA A 164 -13.72 -22.61 3.57
N LYS A 165 -12.81 -23.41 4.13
CA LYS A 165 -13.04 -24.86 4.21
C LYS A 165 -14.21 -25.12 5.18
N PRO A 166 -15.21 -25.94 4.79
CA PRO A 166 -16.35 -26.22 5.67
C PRO A 166 -15.95 -26.92 6.97
N GLU A 167 -16.52 -26.47 8.10
CA GLU A 167 -16.43 -27.14 9.41
C GLU A 167 -17.62 -28.07 9.65
N ILE A 168 -17.87 -28.96 8.70
CA ILE A 168 -18.95 -29.94 8.78
C ILE A 168 -18.34 -31.30 9.08
N THR A 169 -18.77 -31.93 10.17
CA THR A 169 -18.30 -33.27 10.55
C THR A 169 -19.07 -34.38 9.82
N GLY A 170 -18.35 -35.38 9.32
CA GLY A 170 -18.91 -36.52 8.61
C GLY A 170 -19.33 -36.20 7.17
N PRO A 171 -19.71 -37.23 6.39
CA PRO A 171 -20.04 -37.05 5.00
C PRO A 171 -21.36 -36.29 4.83
N ILE A 172 -21.45 -35.56 3.72
CA ILE A 172 -22.71 -34.99 3.24
C ILE A 172 -23.20 -35.74 2.01
N TYR A 173 -24.48 -35.54 1.70
CA TYR A 173 -25.17 -36.11 0.55
C TYR A 173 -25.53 -34.93 -0.37
N MET A 174 -24.77 -34.77 -1.45
CA MET A 174 -24.99 -33.73 -2.43
C MET A 174 -25.94 -34.23 -3.52
N GLN A 175 -27.04 -33.53 -3.72
CA GLN A 175 -27.99 -33.78 -4.80
C GLN A 175 -27.75 -32.78 -5.93
N ILE A 176 -27.62 -33.27 -7.16
CA ILE A 176 -27.58 -32.45 -8.37
C ILE A 176 -29.02 -32.26 -8.86
N LEU A 177 -29.49 -31.01 -8.84
CA LEU A 177 -30.84 -30.64 -9.28
C LEU A 177 -30.86 -30.17 -10.75
N SER A 178 -29.73 -29.63 -11.23
CA SER A 178 -29.57 -29.20 -12.61
C SER A 178 -29.71 -30.38 -13.58
N LYS A 179 -30.46 -30.17 -14.67
CA LYS A 179 -30.64 -31.13 -15.76
C LYS A 179 -30.06 -30.64 -17.09
N VAL A 180 -29.28 -29.57 -17.04
CA VAL A 180 -28.64 -28.96 -18.21
C VAL A 180 -27.34 -29.70 -18.53
N GLY A 181 -27.03 -29.84 -19.82
CA GLY A 181 -25.82 -30.50 -20.32
C GLY A 181 -26.02 -31.98 -20.63
N THR A 182 -24.98 -32.63 -21.17
CA THR A 182 -24.97 -34.07 -21.51
C THR A 182 -24.07 -34.86 -20.57
N ASP A 183 -24.48 -36.09 -20.25
CA ASP A 183 -23.63 -37.08 -19.58
C ASP A 183 -22.67 -37.77 -20.56
N ASN A 184 -22.90 -37.63 -21.87
CA ASN A 184 -22.13 -38.29 -22.91
C ASN A 184 -20.90 -37.47 -23.30
N ILE A 185 -19.72 -37.97 -22.96
CA ILE A 185 -18.43 -37.34 -23.27
C ILE A 185 -18.20 -37.24 -24.79
N GLU A 186 -18.67 -38.21 -25.58
CA GLU A 186 -18.49 -38.19 -27.03
C GLU A 186 -19.27 -37.04 -27.66
N GLU A 187 -20.48 -36.76 -27.18
CA GLU A 187 -21.30 -35.62 -27.62
C GLU A 187 -20.67 -34.27 -27.26
N ALA A 188 -19.94 -34.21 -26.14
CA ALA A 188 -19.24 -33.01 -25.71
C ALA A 188 -17.84 -32.86 -26.34
N THR A 189 -17.39 -33.81 -27.18
CA THR A 189 -16.05 -33.82 -27.77
C THR A 189 -16.10 -33.48 -29.25
N THR A 190 -15.51 -32.36 -29.64
CA THR A 190 -15.40 -31.95 -31.06
C THR A 190 -13.92 -31.94 -31.47
N GLY A 191 -13.57 -32.66 -32.53
CA GLY A 191 -12.20 -32.70 -33.05
C GLY A 191 -11.17 -33.26 -32.06
N GLY A 192 -11.58 -34.13 -31.11
CA GLY A 192 -10.73 -34.66 -30.05
C GLY A 192 -10.52 -33.73 -28.86
N VAL A 193 -11.18 -32.57 -28.85
CA VAL A 193 -11.16 -31.63 -27.73
C VAL A 193 -12.50 -31.67 -27.00
N LEU A 194 -12.45 -31.97 -25.71
CA LEU A 194 -13.62 -31.97 -24.83
C LEU A 194 -14.01 -30.53 -24.47
N ASP A 195 -15.26 -30.15 -24.72
CA ASP A 195 -15.85 -28.90 -24.28
C ASP A 195 -16.61 -29.10 -22.96
N TYR A 196 -16.03 -28.62 -21.86
CA TYR A 196 -16.62 -28.76 -20.53
C TYR A 196 -17.94 -27.99 -20.38
N ASN A 197 -18.22 -26.99 -21.21
CA ASN A 197 -19.48 -26.23 -21.15
C ASN A 197 -20.69 -27.06 -21.55
N LEU A 198 -20.48 -28.14 -22.32
CA LEU A 198 -21.55 -29.02 -22.77
C LEU A 198 -21.90 -30.11 -21.75
N LEU A 199 -21.04 -30.34 -20.77
CA LEU A 199 -21.22 -31.40 -19.78
C LEU A 199 -22.32 -31.07 -18.79
N SER A 200 -23.06 -32.11 -18.38
CA SER A 200 -23.95 -32.01 -17.23
C SER A 200 -23.14 -31.77 -15.95
N THR A 201 -23.78 -31.24 -14.91
CA THR A 201 -23.12 -31.10 -13.60
C THR A 201 -22.65 -32.45 -13.04
N LYS A 202 -23.33 -33.56 -13.35
CA LYS A 202 -22.93 -34.90 -12.94
C LYS A 202 -21.67 -35.36 -13.68
N ALA A 203 -21.64 -35.22 -15.01
CA ALA A 203 -20.47 -35.56 -15.80
C ALA A 203 -19.27 -34.68 -15.43
N LEU A 204 -19.51 -33.40 -15.14
CA LEU A 204 -18.48 -32.47 -14.69
C LEU A 204 -17.93 -32.84 -13.31
N PHE A 205 -18.76 -33.33 -12.39
CA PHE A 205 -18.29 -33.88 -11.10
C PHE A 205 -17.38 -35.10 -11.30
N LEU A 206 -17.76 -36.02 -12.18
CA LEU A 206 -16.93 -37.19 -12.48
C LEU A 206 -15.60 -36.79 -13.12
N ARG A 207 -15.61 -35.77 -13.99
CA ARG A 207 -14.38 -35.16 -14.55
C ARG A 207 -13.52 -34.54 -13.46
N PHE A 208 -14.14 -33.78 -12.56
CA PHE A 208 -13.44 -33.18 -11.42
C PHE A 208 -12.71 -34.24 -10.59
N HIS A 209 -13.38 -35.32 -10.22
CA HIS A 209 -12.73 -36.43 -9.52
C HIS A 209 -11.56 -37.05 -10.31
N GLN A 210 -11.71 -37.23 -11.63
CA GLN A 210 -10.69 -37.86 -12.48
C GLN A 210 -9.46 -36.97 -12.73
N GLU A 211 -9.62 -35.65 -12.70
CA GLU A 211 -8.61 -34.72 -13.21
C GLU A 211 -8.01 -33.83 -12.12
N PHE A 212 -8.75 -33.56 -11.03
CA PHE A 212 -8.33 -32.65 -9.97
C PHE A 212 -7.01 -33.08 -9.33
N ARG A 213 -6.01 -32.19 -9.37
CA ARG A 213 -4.64 -32.39 -8.87
C ARG A 213 -3.99 -33.71 -9.30
N GLY A 214 -4.22 -34.12 -10.55
CA GLY A 214 -3.67 -35.37 -11.10
C GLY A 214 -4.57 -36.59 -10.92
N GLY A 215 -5.77 -36.41 -10.36
CA GLY A 215 -6.86 -37.38 -10.35
C GLY A 215 -6.96 -38.24 -9.10
N ASN A 216 -8.19 -38.67 -8.80
CA ASN A 216 -8.56 -39.51 -7.66
C ASN A 216 -8.10 -38.95 -6.29
N ALA A 217 -8.04 -37.62 -6.17
CA ALA A 217 -7.59 -36.93 -4.95
C ALA A 217 -8.52 -37.14 -3.74
N PHE A 218 -9.75 -37.63 -3.96
CA PHE A 218 -10.74 -37.86 -2.94
C PHE A 218 -11.69 -39.01 -3.29
N GLY A 219 -12.33 -39.59 -2.27
CA GLY A 219 -13.35 -40.63 -2.44
C GLY A 219 -14.78 -40.07 -2.43
N PHE A 220 -15.68 -40.73 -3.16
CA PHE A 220 -17.12 -40.49 -3.11
C PHE A 220 -17.91 -41.79 -3.35
N GLU A 221 -19.19 -41.79 -3.00
CA GLU A 221 -20.11 -42.90 -3.21
C GLU A 221 -21.39 -42.37 -3.87
N MET A 222 -21.81 -42.96 -4.99
CA MET A 222 -23.14 -42.72 -5.55
C MET A 222 -24.15 -43.57 -4.75
N VAL A 223 -25.12 -42.93 -4.12
CA VAL A 223 -26.14 -43.61 -3.31
C VAL A 223 -27.54 -43.24 -3.79
N ASP A 224 -28.39 -44.24 -3.92
CA ASP A 224 -29.83 -44.06 -4.14
C ASP A 224 -30.55 -44.22 -2.81
N ILE A 225 -31.33 -43.20 -2.43
CA ILE A 225 -32.18 -43.22 -1.24
C ILE A 225 -33.58 -42.86 -1.71
N ASP A 226 -34.49 -43.84 -1.60
CA ASP A 226 -35.90 -43.74 -2.01
C ASP A 226 -36.10 -43.23 -3.45
N GLY A 227 -35.27 -43.71 -4.38
CA GLY A 227 -35.32 -43.36 -5.80
C GLY A 227 -34.71 -42.00 -6.13
N THR A 228 -34.02 -41.38 -5.18
CA THR A 228 -33.26 -40.15 -5.37
C THR A 228 -31.76 -40.42 -5.28
N GLU A 229 -31.03 -40.03 -6.32
CA GLU A 229 -29.57 -40.17 -6.38
C GLU A 229 -28.86 -39.03 -5.63
N TYR A 230 -27.88 -39.39 -4.80
CA TYR A 230 -26.99 -38.48 -4.10
C TYR A 230 -25.53 -38.87 -4.32
N ILE A 231 -24.66 -37.88 -4.28
CA ILE A 231 -23.21 -38.05 -4.18
C ILE A 231 -22.86 -37.91 -2.70
N LYS A 232 -22.43 -39.00 -2.07
CA LYS A 232 -21.96 -39.00 -0.67
C LYS A 232 -20.45 -38.79 -0.65
N LEU A 233 -19.99 -37.72 -0.02
CA LEU A 233 -18.60 -37.30 0.00
C LEU A 233 -18.28 -36.42 1.21
N ASP A 234 -16.98 -36.18 1.45
CA ASP A 234 -16.55 -35.21 2.44
C ASP A 234 -17.01 -33.79 2.06
N PRO A 235 -17.49 -32.97 3.01
CA PRO A 235 -17.93 -31.60 2.77
C PRO A 235 -16.92 -30.74 2.01
N GLU A 236 -15.62 -30.92 2.25
CA GLU A 236 -14.55 -30.21 1.55
C GLU A 236 -14.66 -30.40 0.03
N TRP A 237 -14.78 -31.65 -0.43
CA TRP A 237 -14.77 -31.97 -1.86
C TRP A 237 -16.05 -31.56 -2.57
N ALA A 238 -17.18 -31.56 -1.87
CA ALA A 238 -18.39 -30.94 -2.39
C ALA A 238 -18.17 -29.44 -2.59
N HIS A 239 -17.62 -28.75 -1.58
CA HIS A 239 -17.35 -27.31 -1.62
C HIS A 239 -16.37 -26.95 -2.75
N GLU A 240 -15.26 -27.68 -2.86
CA GLU A 240 -14.31 -27.53 -3.95
C GLU A 240 -15.00 -27.66 -5.31
N PHE A 241 -15.82 -28.69 -5.51
CA PHE A 241 -16.49 -28.92 -6.77
C PHE A 241 -17.48 -27.80 -7.15
N TYR A 242 -18.44 -27.48 -6.28
CA TYR A 242 -19.50 -26.55 -6.69
C TYR A 242 -19.07 -25.08 -6.72
N LEU A 243 -17.97 -24.72 -6.04
CA LEU A 243 -17.36 -23.40 -6.17
C LEU A 243 -16.68 -23.18 -7.53
N ARG A 244 -16.32 -24.25 -8.25
CA ARG A 244 -15.63 -24.15 -9.55
C ARG A 244 -16.41 -24.69 -10.75
N LYS A 245 -17.51 -25.42 -10.55
CA LYS A 245 -18.27 -26.10 -11.62
C LYS A 245 -18.75 -25.19 -12.76
N ASP A 246 -18.76 -23.87 -12.58
CA ASP A 246 -19.22 -22.91 -13.59
C ASP A 246 -18.06 -22.21 -14.33
N TYR A 247 -16.80 -22.49 -13.96
CA TYR A 247 -15.60 -21.98 -14.63
C TYR A 247 -15.11 -22.96 -15.72
N THR A 248 -16.04 -23.49 -16.51
CA THR A 248 -15.77 -24.50 -17.55
C THR A 248 -14.87 -24.00 -18.69
N GLY A 249 -14.85 -22.69 -18.95
CA GLY A 249 -13.91 -22.06 -19.89
C GLY A 249 -12.45 -22.14 -19.44
N ASN A 250 -12.20 -22.09 -18.13
CA ASN A 250 -10.86 -22.15 -17.54
C ASN A 250 -10.59 -23.50 -16.84
N TRP A 251 -11.39 -24.52 -17.10
CA TRP A 251 -11.41 -25.78 -16.35
C TRP A 251 -10.03 -26.40 -16.09
N ARG A 252 -9.17 -26.42 -17.12
CA ARG A 252 -7.83 -27.02 -17.02
C ARG A 252 -6.92 -26.31 -16.01
N GLN A 253 -7.10 -25.02 -15.78
CA GLN A 253 -6.37 -24.26 -14.77
C GLN A 253 -7.01 -24.49 -13.40
N GLU A 254 -8.34 -24.36 -13.33
CA GLU A 254 -9.13 -24.55 -12.11
C GLU A 254 -8.81 -25.86 -11.41
N ILE A 255 -8.70 -26.98 -12.14
CA ILE A 255 -8.44 -28.30 -11.54
C ILE A 255 -7.05 -28.46 -10.89
N ASN A 256 -6.13 -27.51 -11.10
CA ASN A 256 -4.81 -27.52 -10.45
C ASN A 256 -4.81 -26.76 -9.12
N GLU A 257 -5.83 -25.94 -8.87
CA GLU A 257 -5.92 -25.06 -7.70
C GLU A 257 -6.86 -25.62 -6.64
N LYS A 258 -6.41 -25.69 -5.39
CA LYS A 258 -7.25 -26.06 -4.25
C LYS A 258 -7.73 -24.79 -3.55
N TYR A 259 -9.02 -24.49 -3.62
CA TYR A 259 -9.56 -23.26 -3.02
C TYR A 259 -9.54 -23.32 -1.49
N THR A 260 -9.87 -24.47 -0.91
CA THR A 260 -10.09 -24.62 0.54
C THR A 260 -8.84 -25.14 1.24
N TYR A 261 -8.03 -24.21 1.77
CA TYR A 261 -6.81 -24.56 2.50
C TYR A 261 -6.98 -24.49 4.03
N TRP A 262 -7.79 -23.58 4.55
CA TRP A 262 -8.10 -23.48 5.99
C TRP A 262 -9.59 -23.52 6.29
N THR A 263 -9.93 -24.23 7.35
CA THR A 263 -11.18 -24.00 8.09
C THR A 263 -11.10 -22.68 8.86
N PRO A 264 -12.24 -22.07 9.23
CA PRO A 264 -12.27 -20.93 10.14
C PRO A 264 -11.40 -21.12 11.40
N SER A 265 -11.46 -22.29 12.04
CA SER A 265 -10.65 -22.59 13.22
C SER A 265 -9.15 -22.67 12.90
N GLN A 266 -8.77 -23.32 11.79
CA GLN A 266 -7.36 -23.39 11.37
C GLN A 266 -6.79 -22.00 11.02
N ALA A 267 -7.59 -21.13 10.40
CA ALA A 267 -7.17 -19.77 10.10
C ALA A 267 -6.90 -18.99 11.39
N ARG A 268 -7.80 -19.10 12.38
CA ARG A 268 -7.61 -18.52 13.72
C ARG A 268 -6.35 -19.04 14.39
N GLU A 269 -6.20 -20.36 14.50
CA GLU A 269 -5.06 -21.00 15.15
C GLU A 269 -3.74 -20.60 14.48
N THR A 270 -3.74 -20.45 13.14
CA THR A 270 -2.55 -20.05 12.40
C THR A 270 -2.10 -18.63 12.76
N LEU A 271 -3.02 -17.67 12.80
CA LEU A 271 -2.68 -16.29 13.17
C LEU A 271 -2.27 -16.18 14.64
N GLU A 272 -3.00 -16.83 15.55
CA GLU A 272 -2.66 -16.86 16.98
C GLU A 272 -1.26 -17.48 17.21
N ALA A 273 -0.94 -18.58 16.52
CA ALA A 273 0.37 -19.21 16.59
C ALA A 273 1.50 -18.36 15.98
N SER A 274 1.19 -17.46 15.04
CA SER A 274 2.13 -16.48 14.48
C SER A 274 2.28 -15.22 15.34
N GLY A 275 1.55 -15.11 16.46
CA GLY A 275 1.69 -14.05 17.45
C GLY A 275 0.70 -12.89 17.32
N TYR A 276 -0.34 -13.01 16.49
CA TYR A 276 -1.39 -11.99 16.40
C TYR A 276 -2.36 -12.05 17.58
N ASP A 277 -2.76 -10.89 18.07
CA ASP A 277 -3.84 -10.69 19.04
C ASP A 277 -5.16 -10.35 18.31
N ASP A 278 -6.27 -10.37 19.06
CA ASP A 278 -7.61 -9.98 18.60
C ASP A 278 -8.02 -10.64 17.27
N VAL A 279 -7.72 -11.93 17.13
CA VAL A 279 -8.00 -12.65 15.89
C VAL A 279 -9.50 -12.84 15.71
N GLU A 280 -10.04 -12.35 14.60
CA GLU A 280 -11.44 -12.51 14.22
C GLU A 280 -11.54 -13.32 12.93
N VAL A 281 -12.51 -14.23 12.88
CA VAL A 281 -12.83 -15.00 11.67
C VAL A 281 -14.31 -14.81 11.38
N ILE A 282 -14.60 -14.10 10.30
CA ILE A 282 -15.91 -13.58 9.96
C ILE A 282 -16.40 -14.33 8.71
N PRO A 283 -17.55 -15.03 8.77
CA PRO A 283 -18.14 -15.64 7.58
C PRO A 283 -18.48 -14.59 6.52
N ASP A 284 -18.07 -14.82 5.27
CA ASP A 284 -18.35 -13.94 4.12
C ASP A 284 -18.99 -14.73 2.96
N PRO A 285 -20.28 -15.11 3.08
CA PRO A 285 -20.95 -15.83 2.01
C PRO A 285 -21.11 -14.95 0.77
N ASN A 286 -20.64 -15.45 -0.38
CA ASN A 286 -20.81 -14.76 -1.66
C ASN A 286 -22.24 -14.99 -2.16
N GLY A 287 -23.10 -13.99 -1.95
CA GLY A 287 -24.51 -14.02 -2.35
C GLY A 287 -24.70 -14.31 -3.83
N TYR A 288 -23.83 -13.83 -4.73
CA TYR A 288 -23.94 -14.13 -6.16
C TYR A 288 -23.76 -15.62 -6.44
N ILE A 289 -22.79 -16.27 -5.81
CA ILE A 289 -22.57 -17.72 -5.93
C ILE A 289 -23.80 -18.48 -5.40
N LEU A 290 -24.25 -18.14 -4.19
CA LEU A 290 -25.39 -18.82 -3.57
C LEU A 290 -26.66 -18.70 -4.44
N GLU A 291 -26.98 -17.49 -4.90
CA GLU A 291 -28.21 -17.21 -5.66
C GLU A 291 -28.16 -17.69 -7.11
N ASN A 292 -27.07 -17.43 -7.84
CA ASN A 292 -27.04 -17.64 -9.29
C ASN A 292 -26.37 -18.95 -9.68
N ARG A 293 -25.48 -19.48 -8.86
CA ARG A 293 -24.68 -20.68 -9.18
C ARG A 293 -25.14 -21.93 -8.45
N LEU A 294 -25.69 -21.80 -7.25
CA LEU A 294 -26.07 -22.96 -6.41
C LEU A 294 -27.59 -23.14 -6.25
N ARG A 295 -28.35 -22.07 -5.98
CA ARG A 295 -29.80 -22.16 -5.75
C ARG A 295 -30.51 -22.86 -6.92
N GLY A 296 -31.28 -23.90 -6.58
CA GLY A 296 -32.02 -24.70 -7.57
C GLY A 296 -31.17 -25.59 -8.48
N LYS A 297 -29.84 -25.59 -8.32
CA LYS A 297 -28.90 -26.40 -9.12
C LYS A 297 -28.25 -27.51 -8.30
N ILE A 298 -27.98 -27.26 -7.01
CA ILE A 298 -27.44 -28.22 -6.05
C ILE A 298 -28.20 -28.09 -4.73
N ALA A 299 -28.39 -29.20 -4.03
CA ALA A 299 -28.84 -29.22 -2.63
C ALA A 299 -27.93 -30.12 -1.80
N LEU A 300 -27.69 -29.75 -0.54
CA LEU A 300 -26.85 -30.51 0.38
C LEU A 300 -27.72 -31.09 1.50
N PHE A 301 -27.41 -32.32 1.89
CA PHE A 301 -28.13 -33.02 2.95
C PHE A 301 -27.13 -33.67 3.91
N LYS A 302 -27.56 -33.83 5.17
CA LYS A 302 -26.84 -34.59 6.18
C LYS A 302 -27.74 -35.67 6.75
N LYS A 303 -27.14 -36.82 7.06
CA LYS A 303 -27.82 -37.90 7.76
C LYS A 303 -27.54 -37.80 9.27
N ASN A 304 -28.59 -37.72 10.07
CA ASN A 304 -28.48 -37.64 11.53
C ASN A 304 -28.64 -39.05 12.14
N GLY A 305 -27.56 -39.83 12.21
CA GLY A 305 -27.61 -41.22 12.69
C GLY A 305 -28.40 -42.13 11.75
N ASP A 306 -29.33 -42.91 12.27
CA ASP A 306 -30.25 -43.76 11.49
C ASP A 306 -31.46 -43.00 10.92
N ALA A 307 -31.57 -41.70 11.18
CA ALA A 307 -32.70 -40.87 10.73
C ALA A 307 -32.63 -40.52 9.22
N GLU A 308 -33.76 -40.00 8.72
CA GLU A 308 -33.93 -39.47 7.36
C GLU A 308 -32.94 -38.34 7.05
N LEU A 309 -32.67 -38.12 5.76
CA LEU A 309 -31.84 -37.02 5.28
C LEU A 309 -32.51 -35.68 5.57
N SER A 310 -31.80 -34.80 6.27
CA SER A 310 -32.21 -33.41 6.44
C SER A 310 -31.40 -32.52 5.53
N GLN A 311 -32.07 -31.65 4.77
CA GLN A 311 -31.40 -30.63 3.97
C GLN A 311 -30.63 -29.67 4.89
N ILE A 312 -29.42 -29.31 4.49
CA ILE A 312 -28.58 -28.33 5.17
C ILE A 312 -28.29 -27.16 4.25
N ASP A 313 -28.02 -26.00 4.84
CA ASP A 313 -27.56 -24.83 4.10
C ASP A 313 -26.13 -25.03 3.57
N PHE A 314 -25.78 -24.27 2.54
CA PHE A 314 -24.40 -24.21 2.07
C PHE A 314 -23.52 -23.57 3.15
N PRO A 315 -22.34 -24.14 3.44
CA PRO A 315 -21.37 -23.46 4.28
C PRO A 315 -20.95 -22.12 3.65
N PRO A 316 -20.47 -21.14 4.45
CA PRO A 316 -19.95 -19.89 3.93
C PRO A 316 -18.90 -20.14 2.85
N THR A 317 -19.05 -19.51 1.70
CA THR A 317 -18.12 -19.70 0.57
C THR A 317 -16.75 -19.09 0.85
N HIS A 318 -16.71 -17.99 1.60
CA HIS A 318 -15.50 -17.28 1.96
C HIS A 318 -15.54 -16.93 3.45
N MET A 319 -14.38 -16.53 3.95
CA MET A 319 -14.20 -15.93 5.27
C MET A 319 -13.30 -14.70 5.15
N VAL A 320 -13.48 -13.77 6.07
CA VAL A 320 -12.53 -12.68 6.35
C VAL A 320 -11.86 -12.99 7.68
N VAL A 321 -10.53 -13.01 7.69
CA VAL A 321 -9.71 -13.26 8.86
C VAL A 321 -8.95 -11.98 9.17
N VAL A 322 -9.08 -11.48 10.39
CA VAL A 322 -8.41 -10.26 10.86
C VAL A 322 -7.52 -10.63 12.03
N GLY A 323 -6.31 -10.09 12.06
CA GLY A 323 -5.42 -10.18 13.22
C GLY A 323 -4.66 -8.89 13.45
N ILE A 324 -4.36 -8.59 14.70
CA ILE A 324 -3.65 -7.37 15.09
C ILE A 324 -2.28 -7.77 15.64
N LYS A 325 -1.21 -7.14 15.15
CA LYS A 325 0.11 -7.32 15.77
C LYS A 325 0.08 -6.71 17.18
N PRO A 326 0.46 -7.45 18.24
CA PRO A 326 0.49 -6.92 19.60
C PRO A 326 1.29 -5.63 19.69
N LYS A 327 0.86 -4.72 20.57
CA LYS A 327 1.66 -3.55 20.92
C LYS A 327 2.77 -4.00 21.87
N ASP A 328 4.04 -3.97 21.43
CA ASP A 328 5.16 -4.22 22.34
C ASP A 328 5.13 -3.26 23.54
N ASN A 329 5.71 -3.66 24.68
CA ASN A 329 5.99 -2.80 25.86
C ASN A 329 6.94 -1.61 25.57
N LEU A 330 7.10 -1.21 24.31
CA LEU A 330 7.44 0.15 23.95
C LEU A 330 6.22 1.00 24.32
N VAL A 331 6.30 1.64 25.49
CA VAL A 331 5.38 2.65 26.04
C VAL A 331 4.12 2.77 25.20
N GLU A 332 3.03 2.13 25.67
CA GLU A 332 1.70 2.38 25.13
C GLU A 332 1.62 3.86 24.73
N LYS A 333 1.44 4.14 23.44
CA LYS A 333 0.60 5.29 23.15
C LYS A 333 -0.72 4.89 23.77
N GLU A 334 -0.97 5.43 24.97
CA GLU A 334 -2.32 5.59 25.47
C GLU A 334 -3.18 6.01 24.28
N PRO A 335 -4.40 5.49 24.15
CA PRO A 335 -5.31 6.00 23.14
C PRO A 335 -5.48 7.50 23.44
N THR A 336 -4.73 8.34 22.73
CA THR A 336 -5.02 9.76 22.72
C THR A 336 -6.38 9.82 22.06
N GLY A 337 -7.43 10.05 22.85
CA GLY A 337 -8.73 10.45 22.30
C GLY A 337 -8.45 11.43 21.17
N GLY A 338 -9.06 11.19 20.01
CA GLY A 338 -8.70 11.88 18.77
C GLY A 338 -8.39 13.36 19.01
N ILE A 339 -7.27 13.83 18.49
CA ILE A 339 -6.81 15.21 18.71
C ILE A 339 -7.94 16.16 18.33
N ASP A 340 -8.49 16.87 19.31
CA ASP A 340 -9.50 17.90 19.07
C ASP A 340 -8.82 19.15 18.49
N TYR A 341 -8.58 19.10 17.18
CA TYR A 341 -7.99 20.21 16.43
C TYR A 341 -8.83 21.49 16.53
N ASP A 342 -10.15 21.37 16.72
CA ASP A 342 -11.03 22.52 16.89
C ASP A 342 -10.79 23.19 18.24
N ALA A 343 -10.61 22.43 19.32
CA ALA A 343 -10.19 22.96 20.61
C ALA A 343 -8.82 23.66 20.52
N LEU A 344 -7.84 23.03 19.86
CA LEU A 344 -6.50 23.63 19.66
C LEU A 344 -6.55 24.91 18.83
N LYS A 345 -7.33 24.96 17.75
CA LYS A 345 -7.51 26.18 16.94
C LYS A 345 -8.21 27.29 17.73
N LYS A 346 -9.09 26.96 18.67
CA LYS A 346 -9.76 27.94 19.55
C LYS A 346 -8.79 28.61 20.53
N THR A 347 -7.67 27.98 20.86
CA THR A 347 -6.63 28.59 21.71
C THR A 347 -5.77 29.62 20.96
N ILE A 348 -5.86 29.65 19.63
CA ILE A 348 -5.17 30.62 18.77
C ILE A 348 -6.12 31.80 18.49
N LYS A 349 -5.79 32.97 19.04
CA LYS A 349 -6.61 34.19 18.94
C LYS A 349 -5.74 35.35 18.50
N TYR A 350 -6.20 36.11 17.52
CA TYR A 350 -5.52 37.30 17.05
C TYR A 350 -6.40 38.53 17.24
N ASP A 351 -5.91 39.51 17.98
CA ASP A 351 -6.55 40.82 18.14
C ASP A 351 -5.88 41.82 17.20
N GLU A 352 -6.62 42.27 16.20
CA GLU A 352 -6.12 43.20 15.18
C GLU A 352 -5.82 44.60 15.73
N GLY A 353 -6.56 45.06 16.75
CA GLY A 353 -6.42 46.39 17.31
C GLY A 353 -5.22 46.51 18.24
N SER A 354 -5.00 45.50 19.08
CA SER A 354 -3.84 45.45 19.98
C SER A 354 -2.60 44.82 19.34
N ARG A 355 -2.74 44.11 18.20
CA ARG A 355 -1.68 43.37 17.49
C ARG A 355 -1.06 42.27 18.34
N ILE A 356 -1.87 41.65 19.18
CA ILE A 356 -1.47 40.53 20.05
C ILE A 356 -2.04 39.24 19.47
N LEU A 357 -1.15 38.28 19.19
CA LEU A 357 -1.50 36.91 18.90
C LEU A 357 -1.33 36.09 20.19
N THR A 358 -2.41 35.51 20.67
CA THR A 358 -2.39 34.61 21.82
C THR A 358 -2.47 33.16 21.33
N VAL A 359 -1.55 32.32 21.77
CA VAL A 359 -1.60 30.86 21.55
C VAL A 359 -1.53 30.17 22.89
N ASP A 360 -2.63 29.56 23.31
CA ASP A 360 -2.73 28.85 24.59
C ASP A 360 -2.27 29.67 25.81
N GLY A 361 -2.71 30.93 25.86
CA GLY A 361 -2.35 31.88 26.92
C GLY A 361 -0.98 32.55 26.75
N HIS A 362 -0.15 32.14 25.80
CA HIS A 362 1.11 32.81 25.47
C HIS A 362 0.85 33.97 24.52
N GLU A 363 1.27 35.18 24.89
CA GLU A 363 1.06 36.39 24.09
C GLU A 363 2.30 36.75 23.27
N PHE A 364 2.08 36.92 21.97
CA PHE A 364 3.08 37.39 21.01
C PHE A 364 2.63 38.72 20.43
N ARG A 365 3.43 39.77 20.61
CA ARG A 365 3.18 41.04 19.95
C ARG A 365 3.78 41.01 18.55
N VAL A 366 2.95 41.24 17.53
CA VAL A 366 3.34 41.04 16.12
C VAL A 366 3.28 42.35 15.32
N HIS A 367 4.15 42.48 14.32
CA HIS A 367 4.20 43.65 13.46
C HIS A 367 2.91 43.80 12.61
N PRO A 368 2.45 45.03 12.29
CA PRO A 368 1.24 45.29 11.49
C PRO A 368 1.31 44.81 10.04
N GLU A 369 2.51 44.54 9.51
CA GLU A 369 2.69 43.88 8.22
C GLU A 369 2.46 42.36 8.42
N LYS A 370 1.18 41.98 8.42
CA LYS A 370 0.68 40.80 9.14
C LYS A 370 1.05 39.43 8.58
N GLN A 371 1.55 39.29 7.36
CA GLN A 371 1.68 37.97 6.75
C GLN A 371 2.66 38.05 5.60
N ILE A 372 3.77 37.31 5.70
CA ILE A 372 4.38 36.80 4.47
C ILE A 372 3.45 35.65 4.06
N PRO A 373 2.74 35.70 2.92
CA PRO A 373 2.07 34.51 2.42
C PRO A 373 3.19 33.53 2.11
N THR A 374 3.43 32.56 2.99
CA THR A 374 4.49 31.56 2.84
C THR A 374 3.87 30.22 3.13
N GLY A 375 3.42 29.58 2.05
CA GLY A 375 2.83 28.26 2.08
C GLY A 375 1.35 28.23 2.50
N THR A 376 0.72 27.10 2.20
CA THR A 376 -0.72 26.87 2.40
C THR A 376 -1.06 26.45 3.83
N LYS A 377 -0.07 26.28 4.72
CA LYS A 377 -0.26 25.56 5.99
C LYS A 377 0.04 26.33 7.28
N LYS A 378 0.76 27.46 7.18
CA LYS A 378 1.25 28.23 8.33
C LYS A 378 1.08 29.73 8.08
N ASN A 379 0.78 30.47 9.12
CA ASN A 379 0.89 31.92 9.14
C ASN A 379 2.23 32.30 9.73
N VAL A 380 2.90 33.27 9.11
CA VAL A 380 4.21 33.76 9.55
C VAL A 380 4.06 35.21 9.96
N TYR A 381 4.46 35.53 11.20
CA TYR A 381 4.39 36.84 11.79
C TYR A 381 5.78 37.33 12.19
N PHE A 382 6.08 38.61 11.97
CA PHE A 382 7.25 39.25 12.57
C PHE A 382 6.95 39.61 14.02
N LEU A 383 7.88 39.31 14.93
CA LEU A 383 7.76 39.64 16.34
C LEU A 383 8.23 41.08 16.61
N GLU A 384 7.41 41.86 17.32
CA GLU A 384 7.74 43.25 17.67
C GLU A 384 8.88 43.28 18.69
N GLY A 385 9.93 44.07 18.41
CA GLY A 385 11.12 44.16 19.27
C GLY A 385 12.12 43.02 19.07
N GLU A 386 11.83 42.03 18.22
CA GLU A 386 12.69 40.87 17.95
C GLU A 386 12.93 40.72 16.44
N PRO A 387 13.67 41.66 15.80
CA PRO A 387 13.76 41.74 14.33
C PRO A 387 14.39 40.51 13.67
N GLY A 388 15.18 39.73 14.41
CA GLY A 388 15.80 38.49 13.94
C GLY A 388 14.93 37.24 14.09
N LYS A 389 13.65 37.37 14.46
CA LYS A 389 12.76 36.22 14.70
C LYS A 389 11.42 36.35 13.97
N VAL A 390 10.90 35.20 13.57
CA VAL A 390 9.55 35.05 13.06
C VAL A 390 8.80 34.00 13.86
N LEU A 391 7.53 34.27 14.12
CA LEU A 391 6.61 33.34 14.71
C LEU A 391 5.83 32.63 13.59
N LYS A 392 5.95 31.30 13.52
CA LYS A 392 5.15 30.48 12.63
C LYS A 392 4.04 29.82 13.45
N VAL A 393 2.80 30.06 13.05
CA VAL A 393 1.59 29.52 13.72
C VAL A 393 0.78 28.71 12.71
N VAL A 394 0.18 27.63 13.18
CA VAL A 394 -0.71 26.80 12.34
C VAL A 394 -1.86 27.65 11.76
N ARG A 395 -2.18 27.44 10.48
CA ARG A 395 -3.34 28.10 9.84
C ARG A 395 -4.65 27.51 10.34
N LYS A 396 -5.61 28.38 10.65
CA LYS A 396 -6.94 27.99 11.12
C LYS A 396 -7.95 27.78 9.99
N ASP A 397 -7.66 28.31 8.81
CA ASP A 397 -8.52 28.33 7.62
C ASP A 397 -8.17 27.23 6.60
N GLY A 398 -7.30 26.27 6.98
CA GLY A 398 -6.97 25.13 6.15
C GLY A 398 -8.12 24.13 6.05
N LEU A 399 -8.22 23.42 4.92
CA LEU A 399 -9.26 22.41 4.67
C LEU A 399 -9.06 21.09 5.45
N ASN A 400 -7.84 20.86 5.98
CA ASN A 400 -7.49 19.64 6.71
C ASN A 400 -6.57 20.00 7.87
N ASP A 401 -7.11 19.99 9.09
CA ASP A 401 -6.40 20.40 10.29
C ASP A 401 -5.20 19.51 10.59
N HIS A 402 -5.36 18.18 10.47
CA HIS A 402 -4.27 17.23 10.66
C HIS A 402 -3.07 17.60 9.79
N ASN A 403 -3.29 17.94 8.52
CA ASN A 403 -2.25 18.37 7.60
C ASN A 403 -1.59 19.71 7.97
N MET A 404 -2.34 20.63 8.59
CA MET A 404 -1.78 21.89 9.09
C MET A 404 -0.84 21.63 10.28
N PHE A 405 -1.31 20.86 11.26
CA PHE A 405 -0.54 20.52 12.47
C PHE A 405 0.64 19.58 12.16
N LYS A 406 0.48 18.61 11.24
CA LYS A 406 1.57 17.75 10.75
C LYS A 406 2.68 18.57 10.09
N ALA A 407 2.33 19.67 9.41
CA ALA A 407 3.34 20.57 8.83
C ALA A 407 4.15 21.33 9.90
N MET A 408 3.57 21.62 11.07
CA MET A 408 4.30 22.17 12.22
C MET A 408 5.27 21.15 12.78
N TYR A 409 4.77 19.93 13.05
CA TYR A 409 5.57 18.80 13.52
C TYR A 409 6.76 18.48 12.60
N GLN A 410 6.52 18.39 11.29
CA GLN A 410 7.57 18.11 10.30
C GLN A 410 8.66 19.18 10.28
N SER A 411 8.34 20.46 10.48
CA SER A 411 9.35 21.52 10.55
C SER A 411 10.22 21.44 11.80
N ILE A 412 9.63 21.04 12.93
CA ILE A 412 10.37 20.89 14.18
C ILE A 412 11.26 19.65 14.13
N VAL A 413 10.73 18.52 13.66
CA VAL A 413 11.49 17.26 13.63
C VAL A 413 12.60 17.29 12.58
N ARG A 414 12.39 17.90 11.40
CA ARG A 414 13.41 17.92 10.33
C ARG A 414 14.69 18.64 10.74
N GLU A 415 14.64 19.59 11.68
CA GLU A 415 15.80 20.39 12.07
C GLU A 415 16.96 19.51 12.55
N HIS A 416 16.65 18.44 13.30
CA HIS A 416 17.62 17.46 13.74
C HIS A 416 18.42 16.84 12.59
N LEU A 417 17.75 16.58 11.45
CA LEU A 417 18.39 16.02 10.25
C LEU A 417 19.24 17.06 9.53
N LEU A 418 18.81 18.32 9.49
CA LEU A 418 19.60 19.41 8.92
C LEU A 418 20.88 19.64 9.73
N ILE A 419 20.77 19.63 11.07
CA ILE A 419 21.92 19.73 11.97
C ILE A 419 22.88 18.55 11.78
N SER A 420 22.40 17.31 11.74
CA SER A 420 23.27 16.14 11.65
C SER A 420 24.08 16.08 10.35
N HIS A 421 23.55 16.66 9.26
CA HIS A 421 24.21 16.72 7.96
C HIS A 421 24.85 18.10 7.69
N HIS A 422 24.96 18.97 8.69
CA HIS A 422 25.58 20.29 8.59
C HIS A 422 24.97 21.17 7.48
N ILE A 423 23.67 21.03 7.23
CA ILE A 423 22.94 21.83 6.25
C ILE A 423 22.64 23.19 6.86
N PRO A 424 23.07 24.32 6.25
CA PRO A 424 22.73 25.64 6.74
C PRO A 424 21.22 25.85 6.69
N HIS A 425 20.62 26.30 7.79
CA HIS A 425 19.19 26.51 7.89
C HIS A 425 18.86 27.60 8.91
N MET A 426 17.66 28.16 8.81
CA MET A 426 17.12 29.07 9.84
C MET A 426 16.67 28.25 11.05
N LYS A 427 17.30 28.48 12.20
CA LYS A 427 17.08 27.67 13.41
C LYS A 427 15.73 27.91 14.05
N ILE A 428 15.15 26.87 14.62
CA ILE A 428 14.00 26.96 15.50
C ILE A 428 14.52 27.25 16.91
N LEU A 429 14.04 28.37 17.46
CA LEU A 429 14.51 28.93 18.73
C LEU A 429 13.60 28.52 19.88
N GLU A 430 12.30 28.38 19.61
CA GLU A 430 11.28 28.01 20.58
C GLU A 430 10.19 27.20 19.89
N ILE A 431 9.61 26.23 20.59
CA ILE A 431 8.47 25.44 20.13
C ILE A 431 7.34 25.54 21.15
N ASP A 432 6.11 25.34 20.68
CA ASP A 432 4.95 25.23 21.54
C ASP A 432 5.13 24.14 22.63
N PRO A 433 5.18 24.50 23.91
CA PRO A 433 5.50 23.57 24.99
C PRO A 433 4.38 22.57 25.27
N SER A 434 3.15 22.81 24.81
CA SER A 434 2.02 21.88 24.99
C SER A 434 1.79 20.96 23.78
N GLY A 435 2.67 21.00 22.77
CA GLY A 435 2.69 20.02 21.69
C GLY A 435 3.45 18.73 22.06
N PRO A 436 3.43 17.71 21.19
CA PRO A 436 2.67 17.63 19.94
C PRO A 436 1.15 17.38 20.18
N PRO A 437 0.26 17.88 19.29
CA PRO A 437 0.56 18.64 18.08
C PRO A 437 0.93 20.10 18.39
N TYR A 438 1.96 20.61 17.72
CA TYR A 438 2.47 21.97 17.94
C TYR A 438 1.59 23.01 17.23
N ARG A 439 1.16 24.06 17.94
CA ARG A 439 0.39 25.19 17.40
C ARG A 439 1.29 26.29 16.86
N TYR A 440 2.48 26.47 17.43
CA TYR A 440 3.45 27.47 17.00
C TYR A 440 4.90 27.00 17.16
N PHE A 441 5.82 27.69 16.50
CA PHE A 441 7.24 27.74 16.83
C PHE A 441 7.83 29.09 16.42
N ILE A 442 8.92 29.50 17.05
CA ILE A 442 9.70 30.70 16.71
C ILE A 442 10.95 30.24 15.95
N GLN A 443 11.21 30.85 14.81
CA GLN A 443 12.35 30.57 13.95
C GLN A 443 13.17 31.84 13.74
N GLU A 444 14.46 31.71 13.46
CA GLU A 444 15.28 32.79 12.94
C GLU A 444 14.64 33.37 11.67
N ARG A 445 14.66 34.70 11.57
CA ARG A 445 14.19 35.43 10.41
C ARG A 445 15.31 35.47 9.37
N VAL A 446 14.95 35.22 8.12
CA VAL A 446 15.84 35.47 6.97
C VAL A 446 16.18 36.96 6.89
N ALA A 447 17.46 37.28 6.71
CA ALA A 447 17.90 38.67 6.56
C ALA A 447 17.20 39.35 5.37
N GLU A 448 16.88 40.64 5.51
CA GLU A 448 16.06 41.38 4.52
C GLU A 448 16.71 41.52 3.14
N ASP A 449 18.03 41.45 3.08
CA ASP A 449 18.84 41.49 1.85
C ASP A 449 19.04 40.10 1.20
N SER A 450 18.50 39.04 1.81
CA SER A 450 18.59 37.68 1.26
C SER A 450 17.69 37.50 0.04
N VAL A 451 18.16 36.73 -0.94
CA VAL A 451 17.43 36.50 -2.21
C VAL A 451 17.09 35.01 -2.35
N SER A 452 15.84 34.70 -2.67
CA SER A 452 15.42 33.31 -2.90
C SER A 452 16.12 32.71 -4.13
N ALA A 453 16.41 31.41 -4.13
CA ALA A 453 16.98 30.75 -5.31
C ALA A 453 16.04 30.83 -6.51
N ALA A 454 14.72 30.78 -6.28
CA ALA A 454 13.72 31.03 -7.31
C ALA A 454 13.91 32.41 -7.99
N ASP A 455 14.15 33.47 -7.22
CA ASP A 455 14.37 34.81 -7.79
C ASP A 455 15.74 34.95 -8.44
N LEU A 456 16.77 34.29 -7.88
CA LEU A 456 18.08 34.19 -8.54
C LEU A 456 17.97 33.52 -9.91
N ILE A 457 17.19 32.44 -10.02
CA ILE A 457 16.92 31.74 -11.29
C ILE A 457 16.17 32.65 -12.26
N ARG A 458 15.05 33.25 -11.84
CA ARG A 458 14.25 34.16 -12.69
C ARG A 458 15.05 35.34 -13.22
N GLN A 459 15.95 35.88 -12.40
CA GLN A 459 16.76 37.05 -12.75
C GLN A 459 18.06 36.67 -13.48
N GLY A 460 18.36 35.39 -13.67
CA GLY A 460 19.63 34.93 -14.25
C GLY A 460 20.84 35.31 -13.40
N LYS A 461 20.69 35.35 -12.07
CA LYS A 461 21.70 35.76 -11.08
C LYS A 461 22.24 34.62 -10.22
N LEU A 462 21.92 33.37 -10.55
CA LEU A 462 22.63 32.23 -9.99
C LEU A 462 24.12 32.33 -10.35
N SER A 463 24.98 32.05 -9.38
CA SER A 463 26.43 31.98 -9.55
C SER A 463 26.91 30.54 -9.44
N GLU A 464 28.11 30.28 -9.96
CA GLU A 464 28.77 28.98 -9.80
C GLU A 464 28.92 28.57 -8.33
N GLU A 465 29.16 29.55 -7.44
CA GLU A 465 29.32 29.29 -6.00
C GLU A 465 28.00 28.84 -5.34
N ASP A 466 26.83 29.32 -5.79
CA ASP A 466 25.55 28.82 -5.25
C ASP A 466 25.32 27.37 -5.65
N ILE A 467 25.60 27.03 -6.91
CA ILE A 467 25.45 25.66 -7.41
C ILE A 467 26.44 24.73 -6.72
N LYS A 468 27.67 25.18 -6.49
CA LYS A 468 28.67 24.44 -5.72
C LYS A 468 28.15 24.13 -4.31
N GLN A 469 27.68 25.14 -3.57
CA GLN A 469 27.14 24.93 -2.22
C GLN A 469 25.93 23.98 -2.22
N MET A 470 24.97 24.18 -3.13
CA MET A 470 23.81 23.30 -3.26
C MET A 470 24.22 21.87 -3.56
N ALA A 471 25.16 21.66 -4.49
CA ALA A 471 25.66 20.34 -4.84
C ALA A 471 26.40 19.67 -3.67
N GLU A 472 27.14 20.42 -2.86
CA GLU A 472 27.77 19.94 -1.63
C GLU A 472 26.73 19.52 -0.59
N TYR A 473 25.68 20.32 -0.36
CA TYR A 473 24.60 19.99 0.58
C TYR A 473 23.82 18.76 0.15
N ILE A 474 23.45 18.69 -1.12
CA ILE A 474 22.78 17.53 -1.70
C ILE A 474 23.67 16.29 -1.58
N SER A 475 24.96 16.41 -1.90
CA SER A 475 25.88 15.27 -1.79
C SER A 475 26.04 14.82 -0.34
N ALA A 476 26.25 15.75 0.60
CA ALA A 476 26.38 15.42 2.02
C ALA A 476 25.12 14.76 2.59
N PHE A 477 23.95 15.18 2.13
CA PHE A 477 22.66 14.68 2.62
C PHE A 477 22.21 13.38 1.95
N GLU A 478 22.40 13.25 0.63
CA GLU A 478 21.79 12.18 -0.16
C GLU A 478 22.73 11.00 -0.45
N LEU A 479 24.05 11.15 -0.29
CA LEU A 479 25.00 10.04 -0.53
C LEU A 479 24.80 8.85 0.42
N GLU A 480 24.31 9.09 1.64
CA GLU A 480 23.97 8.02 2.58
C GLU A 480 22.76 7.20 2.14
N LYS A 481 21.99 7.68 1.15
CA LYS A 481 20.74 7.05 0.68
C LYS A 481 19.74 6.75 1.80
N LYS A 482 19.71 7.59 2.84
CA LYS A 482 18.72 7.49 3.93
C LYS A 482 17.66 8.58 3.86
N TRP A 483 18.07 9.77 3.44
CA TRP A 483 17.22 10.94 3.35
C TRP A 483 17.49 11.66 2.04
N GLN A 484 16.49 12.38 1.58
CA GLN A 484 16.54 13.26 0.43
C GLN A 484 16.05 14.64 0.83
N LEU A 485 16.78 15.66 0.38
CA LEU A 485 16.52 17.04 0.71
C LEU A 485 15.55 17.64 -0.31
N ASP A 486 14.55 18.39 0.15
CA ASP A 486 13.69 19.16 -0.77
C ASP A 486 14.49 20.30 -1.41
N THR A 487 14.79 20.15 -2.69
CA THR A 487 15.57 21.10 -3.47
C THR A 487 14.73 22.17 -4.15
N ASN A 488 13.42 22.28 -3.89
CA ASN A 488 12.57 23.32 -4.49
C ASN A 488 13.19 24.72 -4.32
N PRO A 489 13.47 25.49 -5.41
CA PRO A 489 14.18 26.77 -5.30
C PRO A 489 13.51 27.85 -4.43
N PHE A 490 12.23 27.71 -4.11
CA PHE A 490 11.51 28.63 -3.20
C PHE A 490 11.86 28.42 -1.72
N ASN A 491 12.47 27.28 -1.39
CA ASN A 491 12.83 26.90 -0.02
C ASN A 491 14.24 27.32 0.38
N TRP A 492 15.03 27.79 -0.60
CA TRP A 492 16.45 28.07 -0.48
C TRP A 492 16.73 29.54 -0.74
N TYR A 493 17.58 30.15 0.08
CA TYR A 493 17.91 31.57 -0.02
C TYR A 493 19.42 31.77 0.04
N ARG A 494 19.93 32.69 -0.77
CA ARG A 494 21.29 33.21 -0.59
C ARG A 494 21.25 34.22 0.54
N VAL A 495 21.88 33.88 1.66
CA VAL A 495 21.96 34.69 2.87
C VAL A 495 23.39 35.20 3.03
N THR A 496 23.56 36.50 3.33
CA THR A 496 24.87 37.08 3.62
C THR A 496 25.15 36.95 5.12
N ASN A 497 26.26 36.30 5.46
CA ASN A 497 26.76 36.14 6.83
C ASN A 497 27.42 37.42 7.33
N ASP A 498 27.61 37.53 8.65
CA ASP A 498 28.25 38.70 9.30
C ASP A 498 29.68 38.98 8.81
N ASP A 499 30.37 37.96 8.31
CA ASP A 499 31.72 38.07 7.74
C ASP A 499 31.74 38.51 6.26
N GLY A 500 30.57 38.77 5.68
CA GLY A 500 30.38 39.18 4.29
C GLY A 500 30.36 38.03 3.29
N THR A 501 30.47 36.77 3.74
CA THR A 501 30.30 35.60 2.86
C THR A 501 28.83 35.34 2.56
N ALA A 502 28.53 34.80 1.38
CA ALA A 502 27.15 34.44 1.01
C ALA A 502 26.97 32.92 1.02
N GLN A 503 25.91 32.44 1.67
CA GLN A 503 25.62 31.03 1.83
C GLN A 503 24.19 30.68 1.42
N MET A 504 24.05 29.58 0.68
CA MET A 504 22.74 28.98 0.40
C MET A 504 22.19 28.35 1.68
N THR A 505 21.05 28.85 2.13
CA THR A 505 20.46 28.51 3.42
C THR A 505 19.05 27.96 3.23
N TYR A 506 18.77 26.85 3.89
CA TYR A 506 17.48 26.17 3.89
C TYR A 506 16.50 26.86 4.84
N ILE A 507 15.41 27.40 4.31
CA ILE A 507 14.47 28.21 5.09
C ILE A 507 13.22 27.40 5.47
N ASP A 508 12.65 26.72 4.47
CA ASP A 508 11.46 25.88 4.65
C ASP A 508 11.48 24.70 3.67
N GLY A 509 10.52 23.78 3.74
CA GLY A 509 10.46 22.61 2.86
C GLY A 509 10.33 21.28 3.59
N LYS A 510 10.64 20.17 2.92
CA LYS A 510 10.62 18.84 3.57
C LYS A 510 11.96 18.12 3.45
N VAL A 511 12.15 17.14 4.31
CA VAL A 511 13.13 16.08 4.10
C VAL A 511 12.33 14.81 3.90
N TYR A 512 12.64 14.09 2.84
CA TYR A 512 12.03 12.82 2.53
C TYR A 512 12.96 11.73 3.02
N LYS A 513 12.44 10.63 3.54
CA LYS A 513 13.26 9.42 3.59
C LYS A 513 13.63 9.08 2.14
N TYR A 514 14.85 8.59 1.91
CA TYR A 514 15.24 8.07 0.61
C TYR A 514 14.14 7.09 0.16
N ASP A 515 13.66 7.32 -1.05
CA ASP A 515 12.35 6.87 -1.49
C ASP A 515 12.43 5.51 -2.22
N ASP A 516 11.34 4.78 -2.07
CA ASP A 516 11.05 3.41 -2.43
C ASP A 516 11.12 3.08 -3.97
N ASP A 517 11.43 4.04 -4.86
CA ASP A 517 11.57 3.85 -6.33
C ASP A 517 13.03 3.91 -6.89
N TRP A 518 14.08 4.11 -6.07
CA TRP A 518 15.51 4.07 -6.48
C TRP A 518 15.98 5.00 -7.64
N GLU A 519 15.17 5.95 -8.12
CA GLU A 519 15.55 6.82 -9.24
C GLU A 519 15.92 8.26 -8.85
N PHE A 520 16.81 8.87 -9.62
CA PHE A 520 17.36 10.21 -9.41
C PHE A 520 16.39 11.39 -9.71
N ARG A 521 15.07 11.17 -9.68
CA ARG A 521 14.05 12.14 -10.16
C ARG A 521 13.89 13.39 -9.29
N LYS A 522 14.39 13.39 -8.06
CA LYS A 522 13.98 14.35 -7.01
C LYS A 522 15.01 15.41 -6.62
N ILE A 523 16.15 15.48 -7.28
CA ILE A 523 17.13 16.57 -7.06
C ILE A 523 16.57 17.90 -7.58
N GLY A 524 15.45 17.87 -8.31
CA GLY A 524 14.80 19.06 -8.82
C GLY A 524 15.69 19.79 -9.83
N LEU A 525 16.70 19.12 -10.42
CA LEU A 525 17.70 19.74 -11.30
C LEU A 525 17.07 20.61 -12.39
N LEU A 526 16.00 20.10 -13.02
CA LEU A 526 15.22 20.86 -14.01
C LEU A 526 14.73 22.21 -13.47
N GLN A 527 14.33 22.27 -12.21
CA GLN A 527 13.86 23.50 -11.57
C GLN A 527 14.99 24.50 -11.29
N TRP A 528 16.25 24.05 -11.28
CA TRP A 528 17.44 24.90 -11.09
C TRP A 528 18.09 25.34 -12.39
N ILE A 529 17.95 24.57 -13.48
CA ILE A 529 18.59 24.85 -14.77
C ILE A 529 17.62 25.44 -15.81
N ASP A 530 16.31 25.30 -15.62
CA ASP A 530 15.29 25.83 -16.53
C ASP A 530 14.33 26.78 -15.78
N PRO A 531 14.44 28.11 -16.01
CA PRO A 531 13.60 29.11 -15.36
C PRO A 531 12.10 28.92 -15.56
N SER A 532 11.68 28.24 -16.63
CA SER A 532 10.25 28.04 -16.92
C SER A 532 9.53 27.24 -15.83
N TYR A 533 10.24 26.41 -15.06
CA TYR A 533 9.66 25.70 -13.91
C TYR A 533 9.39 26.63 -12.73
N VAL A 534 10.18 27.69 -12.58
CA VAL A 534 9.99 28.70 -11.53
C VAL A 534 8.93 29.74 -11.95
N GLU A 535 8.85 30.05 -13.24
CA GLU A 535 7.83 30.93 -13.83
C GLU A 535 6.45 30.26 -13.91
N GLY A 536 6.41 28.99 -14.30
CA GLY A 536 5.18 28.18 -14.37
C GLY A 536 4.76 27.54 -13.05
N GLY A 537 5.50 27.80 -11.97
CA GLY A 537 5.16 27.39 -10.61
C GLY A 537 4.06 28.25 -9.98
N ASN A 538 3.74 27.98 -8.72
CA ASN A 538 2.93 28.90 -7.92
C ASN A 538 3.84 29.77 -7.04
N THR A 539 3.25 30.61 -6.19
CA THR A 539 3.98 31.54 -5.31
C THR A 539 4.96 30.86 -4.33
N HIS A 540 4.87 29.54 -4.12
CA HIS A 540 5.61 28.81 -3.08
C HIS A 540 6.29 27.54 -3.56
N THR A 541 6.07 27.12 -4.80
CA THR A 541 6.71 25.93 -5.37
C THR A 541 6.89 26.06 -6.86
N ALA A 542 8.06 25.61 -7.33
CA ALA A 542 8.30 25.40 -8.74
C ALA A 542 7.37 24.31 -9.28
N ARG A 543 7.07 24.37 -10.57
CA ARG A 543 6.33 23.32 -11.28
C ARG A 543 7.10 22.00 -11.18
N ILE A 544 6.37 20.91 -10.95
CA ILE A 544 6.96 19.57 -10.90
C ILE A 544 7.20 19.07 -12.34
N PRO A 545 8.44 18.67 -12.68
CA PRO A 545 8.73 18.11 -13.99
C PRO A 545 7.98 16.80 -14.26
N LYS A 546 7.53 16.60 -15.51
CA LYS A 546 6.99 15.31 -15.96
C LYS A 546 8.12 14.29 -16.15
N LYS A 547 7.82 13.00 -16.01
CA LYS A 547 8.77 11.88 -16.25
C LYS A 547 9.45 11.99 -17.62
N THR A 548 8.70 12.31 -18.67
CA THR A 548 9.24 12.50 -20.03
C THR A 548 10.30 13.59 -20.12
N LYS A 549 10.12 14.71 -19.41
CA LYS A 549 11.11 15.79 -19.37
C LYS A 549 12.36 15.40 -18.60
N TYR A 550 12.19 14.60 -17.55
CA TYR A 550 13.32 14.08 -16.79
C TYR A 550 14.14 13.06 -17.59
N ASN A 551 13.49 12.17 -18.34
CA ASN A 551 14.18 11.23 -19.24
C ASN A 551 14.94 11.96 -20.34
N GLN A 552 14.33 13.00 -20.93
CA GLN A 552 15.02 13.86 -21.89
C GLN A 552 16.28 14.49 -21.27
N LEU A 553 16.19 14.99 -20.03
CA LEU A 553 17.36 15.49 -19.32
C LEU A 553 18.44 14.42 -19.15
N LYS A 554 18.10 13.16 -18.81
CA LYS A 554 19.08 12.06 -18.70
C LYS A 554 19.82 11.83 -20.03
N GLU A 555 19.09 11.83 -21.14
CA GLU A 555 19.65 11.61 -22.48
C GLU A 555 20.56 12.76 -22.91
N ASP A 556 20.13 13.99 -22.65
CA ASP A 556 20.85 15.19 -23.06
C ASP A 556 22.00 15.53 -22.10
N TRP A 557 21.96 15.03 -20.85
CA TRP A 557 22.88 15.42 -19.77
C TRP A 557 24.33 15.40 -20.23
N ALA A 558 24.79 14.33 -20.88
CA ALA A 558 26.19 14.21 -21.30
C ALA A 558 26.62 15.34 -22.27
N ASN A 559 25.71 15.78 -23.15
CA ASN A 559 26.01 16.70 -24.25
C ASN A 559 25.55 18.14 -23.98
N ASP A 560 24.76 18.38 -22.94
CA ASP A 560 24.32 19.72 -22.55
C ASP A 560 25.50 20.54 -21.99
N ASN A 561 25.81 21.64 -22.69
CA ASN A 561 26.90 22.56 -22.37
C ASN A 561 26.39 23.93 -21.89
N SER A 562 25.13 24.01 -21.46
CA SER A 562 24.62 25.20 -20.79
C SER A 562 25.42 25.46 -19.50
N GLU A 563 25.62 26.72 -19.18
CA GLU A 563 26.49 27.16 -18.09
C GLU A 563 26.10 26.53 -16.74
N GLN A 564 24.81 26.55 -16.38
CA GLN A 564 24.34 25.97 -15.12
C GLN A 564 24.55 24.45 -15.08
N VAL A 565 24.35 23.75 -16.20
CA VAL A 565 24.58 22.30 -16.28
C VAL A 565 26.06 21.97 -16.11
N LEU A 566 26.96 22.78 -16.69
CA LEU A 566 28.40 22.60 -16.50
C LEU A 566 28.81 22.77 -15.03
N TRP A 567 28.22 23.73 -14.31
CA TRP A 567 28.44 23.88 -12.87
C TRP A 567 27.95 22.66 -12.09
N TRP A 568 26.72 22.20 -12.34
CA TRP A 568 26.19 20.99 -11.69
C TRP A 568 27.05 19.75 -11.96
N LYS A 569 27.48 19.53 -13.21
CA LYS A 569 28.40 18.43 -13.57
C LYS A 569 29.73 18.49 -12.82
N LYS A 570 30.22 19.69 -12.54
CA LYS A 570 31.51 19.92 -11.87
C LYS A 570 31.45 19.59 -10.38
N TYR A 571 30.34 19.90 -9.71
CA TYR A 571 30.26 19.86 -8.25
C TYR A 571 29.36 18.75 -7.68
N LEU A 572 28.32 18.33 -8.39
CA LEU A 572 27.44 17.26 -7.92
C LEU A 572 28.14 15.92 -8.04
N SER A 573 28.05 15.09 -7.00
CA SER A 573 28.61 13.74 -7.02
C SER A 573 28.18 12.97 -8.28
N GLN A 574 29.14 12.28 -8.93
CA GLN A 574 28.86 11.48 -10.12
C GLN A 574 27.84 10.36 -9.86
N LEU A 575 27.76 9.86 -8.62
CA LEU A 575 26.76 8.86 -8.21
C LEU A 575 25.35 9.42 -8.18
N LEU A 576 25.26 10.75 -8.09
CA LEU A 576 24.02 11.46 -8.05
C LEU A 576 23.67 11.88 -9.49
N GLN A 577 24.54 12.53 -10.27
CA GLN A 577 24.22 13.06 -11.62
C GLN A 577 23.30 12.20 -12.54
N PRO A 578 22.39 12.82 -13.32
CA PRO A 578 21.53 12.13 -14.28
C PRO A 578 22.31 11.20 -15.22
N ASN A 579 21.95 9.92 -15.26
CA ASN A 579 22.65 8.91 -16.04
C ASN A 579 21.66 8.09 -16.88
N PRO A 580 21.81 8.05 -18.23
CA PRO A 580 20.91 7.28 -19.09
C PRO A 580 21.08 5.76 -18.94
N LYS A 581 22.15 5.28 -18.29
CA LYS A 581 22.44 3.85 -18.06
C LYS A 581 21.93 3.32 -16.72
N ILE A 582 21.41 4.19 -15.86
CA ILE A 582 20.84 3.84 -14.57
C ILE A 582 19.35 4.13 -14.71
N ASN A 583 18.56 3.05 -14.80
CA ASN A 583 17.11 3.14 -14.83
C ASN A 583 16.62 3.76 -13.54
#